data_AF-A0A2N2SDL2-F1
#
_entry.id   AF-A0A2N2SDL2-F1
#
_cell.length_a   1.000
_cell.length_b   1.000
_cell.length_c   1.000
_cell.angle_alpha   90.00
_cell.angle_beta   90.00
_cell.angle_gamma   90.00
#
_symmetry.space_group_name_H-M   'P 1'
#
loop_
_entity.id
_entity.type
_entity.pdbx_description
1 polymer ?
#
loop_
_entity_poly.entity_id
_entity_poly.type
_entity_poly.pdbx_seq_one_letter_code
_entity_poly.pdbx_strand_id
1 'polypeptide(L)'
;IHEFAHKLDMENGGVDGLPPLPAHMSRHDWAAAFAPAYEALCAQVDAGEETALDPYATEHPGEFFAVASEAFFETPGSLQAAFPAVYAQLSLYYGLDPAAGEARLRSAMRRPK
;
A
#
# COMPACT_ATOMS: atom_id res chain seq x y z
N ILE A 1 2.23 -9.58 -7.42
CA ILE A 1 1.06 -9.10 -6.63
C ILE A 1 0.25 -8.07 -7.42
N HIS A 2 0.94 -7.19 -8.13
CA HIS A 2 0.40 -6.15 -8.99
C HIS A 2 -0.86 -6.54 -9.79
N GLU A 3 -0.77 -7.50 -10.71
CA GLU A 3 -1.92 -7.95 -11.54
C GLU A 3 -3.10 -8.48 -10.71
N PHE A 4 -2.84 -9.06 -9.55
CA PHE A 4 -3.88 -9.54 -8.65
C PHE A 4 -4.61 -8.36 -7.98
N ALA A 5 -3.88 -7.31 -7.57
CA ALA A 5 -4.48 -6.10 -7.02
C ALA A 5 -5.40 -5.41 -8.05
N HIS A 6 -4.99 -5.34 -9.32
CA HIS A 6 -5.85 -4.84 -10.39
C HIS A 6 -7.15 -5.64 -10.53
N LYS A 7 -7.11 -6.98 -10.37
CA LYS A 7 -8.34 -7.79 -10.39
C LYS A 7 -9.27 -7.46 -9.23
N LEU A 8 -8.74 -7.19 -8.04
CA LEU A 8 -9.54 -6.78 -6.89
C LEU A 8 -10.17 -5.40 -7.10
N ASP A 9 -9.43 -4.45 -7.67
CA ASP A 9 -9.93 -3.11 -7.95
C ASP A 9 -11.12 -3.14 -8.93
N MET A 10 -10.97 -3.93 -10.01
CA MET A 10 -11.99 -4.12 -11.03
C MET A 10 -13.33 -4.68 -10.53
N GLU A 11 -13.37 -5.32 -9.35
CA GLU A 11 -14.61 -5.87 -8.79
C GLU A 11 -15.65 -4.79 -8.43
N ASN A 12 -15.23 -3.53 -8.28
CA ASN A 12 -16.14 -2.39 -8.06
C ASN A 12 -16.57 -1.69 -9.38
N GLY A 13 -16.17 -2.23 -10.54
CA GLY A 13 -16.60 -1.77 -11.87
C GLY A 13 -15.66 -0.78 -12.57
N GLY A 14 -14.53 -0.42 -11.96
CA GLY A 14 -13.48 0.43 -12.54
C GLY A 14 -12.11 0.10 -11.93
N VAL A 15 -11.05 0.70 -12.46
CA VAL A 15 -9.69 0.62 -11.89
C VAL A 15 -9.40 1.98 -11.27
N ASP A 16 -10.02 2.30 -10.13
CA ASP A 16 -9.98 3.62 -9.49
C ASP A 16 -9.17 3.65 -8.19
N GLY A 17 -8.51 2.55 -7.84
CA GLY A 17 -7.78 2.39 -6.58
C GLY A 17 -8.71 2.23 -5.37
N LEU A 18 -9.98 1.88 -5.59
CA LEU A 18 -10.98 1.62 -4.55
C LEU A 18 -11.63 0.24 -4.78
N PRO A 19 -10.94 -0.84 -4.38
CA PRO A 19 -11.52 -2.18 -4.44
C PRO A 19 -12.74 -2.29 -3.52
N PRO A 20 -13.60 -3.30 -3.69
CA PRO A 20 -14.67 -3.59 -2.75
C PRO A 20 -14.11 -3.78 -1.34
N LEU A 21 -14.45 -2.86 -0.44
CA LEU A 21 -13.93 -2.89 0.92
C LEU A 21 -14.73 -3.88 1.79
N PRO A 22 -14.07 -4.60 2.72
CA PRO A 22 -14.73 -5.34 3.78
C PRO A 22 -15.73 -4.47 4.55
N ALA A 23 -16.83 -5.07 5.03
CA ALA A 23 -17.94 -4.34 5.66
C ALA A 23 -17.56 -3.51 6.91
N HIS A 24 -16.43 -3.80 7.53
CA HIS A 24 -15.92 -3.08 8.71
C HIS A 24 -15.04 -1.88 8.33
N MET A 25 -14.74 -1.68 7.05
CA MET A 25 -13.93 -0.57 6.56
C MET A 25 -14.79 0.55 5.98
N SER A 26 -14.30 1.77 6.12
CA SER A 26 -14.95 2.99 5.63
C SER A 26 -14.31 3.43 4.32
N ARG A 27 -15.13 3.66 3.28
CA ARG A 27 -14.66 4.28 2.03
C ARG A 27 -14.08 5.68 2.27
N HIS A 28 -14.60 6.40 3.26
CA HIS A 28 -14.07 7.71 3.64
C HIS A 28 -12.65 7.60 4.20
N ASP A 29 -12.40 6.63 5.10
CA ASP A 29 -11.09 6.45 5.72
C ASP A 29 -10.06 5.93 4.71
N TRP A 30 -10.50 5.05 3.79
CA TRP A 30 -9.69 4.63 2.65
C TRP A 30 -9.26 5.83 1.80
N ALA A 31 -10.21 6.65 1.35
CA ALA A 31 -9.93 7.83 0.55
C ALA A 31 -9.03 8.83 1.29
N ALA A 32 -9.25 9.03 2.59
CA ALA A 32 -8.43 9.91 3.44
C ALA A 32 -6.98 9.42 3.60
N ALA A 33 -6.72 8.12 3.42
CA ALA A 33 -5.37 7.57 3.40
C ALA A 33 -4.74 7.59 2.00
N PHE A 34 -5.48 7.16 0.98
CA PHE A 34 -4.95 6.94 -0.36
C PHE A 34 -4.81 8.22 -1.19
N ALA A 35 -5.80 9.12 -1.16
CA ALA A 35 -5.78 10.32 -1.99
C ALA A 35 -4.59 11.25 -1.70
N PRO A 36 -4.34 11.68 -0.44
CA PRO A 36 -3.19 12.55 -0.16
C PRO A 36 -1.84 11.84 -0.36
N ALA A 37 -1.79 10.51 -0.18
CA ALA A 37 -0.57 9.74 -0.42
C ALA A 37 -0.23 9.66 -1.91
N TYR A 38 -1.22 9.46 -2.76
CA TYR A 38 -1.07 9.50 -4.21
C TYR A 38 -0.62 10.89 -4.69
N GLU A 39 -1.30 11.95 -4.25
CA GLU A 39 -0.93 13.32 -4.60
C GLU A 39 0.51 13.67 -4.16
N ALA A 40 0.90 13.24 -2.96
CA ALA A 40 2.26 13.45 -2.46
C ALA A 40 3.30 12.71 -3.30
N LEU A 41 3.03 11.45 -3.69
CA LEU A 41 3.92 10.70 -4.56
C LEU A 41 4.06 11.35 -5.93
N CYS A 42 2.96 11.80 -6.53
CA CYS A 42 2.98 12.54 -7.80
C CYS A 42 3.88 13.78 -7.70
N ALA A 43 3.74 14.57 -6.63
CA ALA A 43 4.57 15.75 -6.42
C ALA A 43 6.07 15.42 -6.27
N GLN A 44 6.41 14.31 -5.60
CA GLN A 44 7.79 13.84 -5.47
C GLN A 44 8.38 13.43 -6.82
N VAL A 45 7.63 12.67 -7.62
CA VAL A 45 8.04 12.26 -8.97
C VAL A 45 8.22 13.48 -9.88
N ASP A 46 7.29 14.43 -9.85
CA ASP A 46 7.37 15.67 -10.63
C ASP A 46 8.59 16.53 -10.24
N ALA A 47 8.99 16.48 -8.98
CA ALA A 47 10.19 17.15 -8.48
C ALA A 47 11.50 16.39 -8.79
N GLY A 48 11.41 15.17 -9.35
CA GLY A 48 12.56 14.31 -9.62
C GLY A 48 13.22 13.74 -8.36
N GLU A 49 12.47 13.64 -7.27
CA GLU A 49 12.93 13.07 -6.01
C GLU A 49 12.98 11.53 -6.07
N GLU A 50 13.83 10.93 -5.22
CA GLU A 50 13.82 9.49 -5.02
C GLU A 50 12.58 9.11 -4.19
N THR A 51 11.73 8.24 -4.73
CA THR A 51 10.46 7.86 -4.12
C THR A 51 10.51 6.48 -3.47
N ALA A 52 9.68 6.30 -2.44
CA ALA A 52 9.58 5.03 -1.72
C ALA A 52 8.80 3.94 -2.50
N LEU A 53 8.03 4.34 -3.50
CA LEU A 53 7.34 3.46 -4.45
C LEU A 53 7.86 3.75 -5.86
N ASP A 54 7.76 2.76 -6.74
CA ASP A 54 8.06 2.92 -8.16
C ASP A 54 7.25 4.09 -8.75
N PRO A 55 7.88 5.04 -9.48
CA PRO A 55 7.18 6.14 -10.14
C PRO A 55 6.01 5.71 -11.03
N TYR A 56 5.99 4.48 -11.54
CA TYR A 56 4.85 3.92 -12.25
C TYR A 56 3.52 4.03 -11.48
N ALA A 57 3.58 4.02 -10.14
CA ALA A 57 2.43 4.24 -9.27
C ALA A 57 1.73 5.58 -9.48
N THR A 58 2.37 6.58 -10.10
CA THR A 58 1.76 7.89 -10.34
C THR A 58 0.89 7.93 -11.60
N GLU A 59 0.94 6.91 -12.47
CA GLU A 59 0.17 6.91 -13.73
C GLU A 59 -1.35 6.92 -13.49
N HIS A 60 -1.82 6.22 -12.45
CA HIS A 60 -3.23 6.15 -12.11
C HIS A 60 -3.41 5.79 -10.62
N PRO A 61 -4.48 6.23 -9.94
CA PRO A 61 -4.80 5.76 -8.58
C PRO A 61 -4.89 4.24 -8.43
N GLY A 62 -5.30 3.53 -9.49
CA GLY A 62 -5.28 2.06 -9.54
C GLY A 62 -3.87 1.48 -9.54
N GLU A 63 -2.93 2.09 -10.29
CA GLU A 63 -1.51 1.72 -10.26
C GLU A 63 -0.90 2.00 -8.89
N PHE A 64 -1.27 3.13 -8.26
CA PHE A 64 -0.86 3.42 -6.90
C PHE A 64 -1.31 2.32 -5.92
N PHE A 65 -2.57 1.88 -6.01
CA PHE A 65 -3.05 0.75 -5.21
C PHE A 65 -2.29 -0.55 -5.50
N ALA A 66 -2.04 -0.86 -6.78
CA ALA A 66 -1.35 -2.09 -7.17
C ALA A 66 0.12 -2.13 -6.70
N VAL A 67 0.86 -1.04 -6.89
CA VAL A 67 2.26 -0.91 -6.46
C VAL A 67 2.36 -0.83 -4.93
N ALA A 68 1.45 -0.11 -4.25
CA ALA A 68 1.40 -0.12 -2.78
C ALA A 68 1.10 -1.52 -2.24
N SER A 69 0.22 -2.28 -2.89
CA SER A 69 -0.06 -3.66 -2.52
C SER A 69 1.15 -4.57 -2.71
N GLU A 70 1.93 -4.39 -3.77
CA GLU A 70 3.20 -5.11 -3.95
C GLU A 70 4.20 -4.79 -2.83
N ALA A 71 4.42 -3.50 -2.54
CA ALA A 71 5.27 -3.06 -1.45
C ALA A 71 4.79 -3.59 -0.08
N PHE A 72 3.48 -3.73 0.12
CA PHE A 72 2.90 -4.29 1.35
C PHE A 72 3.32 -5.74 1.60
N PHE A 73 3.48 -6.56 0.55
CA PHE A 73 3.91 -7.95 0.70
C PHE A 73 5.43 -8.13 0.60
N GLU A 74 6.11 -7.32 -0.21
CA GLU A 74 7.54 -7.50 -0.51
C GLU A 74 8.46 -6.67 0.40
N THR A 75 8.08 -5.43 0.68
CA THR A 75 8.87 -4.47 1.47
C THR A 75 8.02 -3.74 2.52
N PRO A 76 7.28 -4.47 3.39
CA PRO A 76 6.26 -3.89 4.26
C PRO A 76 6.79 -2.82 5.21
N GLY A 77 8.02 -2.97 5.73
CA GLY A 77 8.64 -1.95 6.58
C GLY A 77 8.89 -0.63 5.86
N SER A 78 9.27 -0.67 4.58
CA SER A 78 9.46 0.54 3.76
C SER A 78 8.13 1.25 3.51
N LEU A 79 7.09 0.48 3.14
CA LEU A 79 5.75 1.03 2.93
C LEU A 79 5.18 1.62 4.22
N GLN A 80 5.33 0.93 5.36
CA GLN A 80 4.86 1.42 6.65
C GLN A 80 5.56 2.73 7.06
N ALA A 81 6.84 2.88 6.75
CA ALA A 81 7.60 4.09 7.06
C ALA A 81 7.20 5.27 6.16
N ALA A 82 7.05 5.03 4.85
CA ALA A 82 6.77 6.09 3.88
C ALA A 82 5.29 6.48 3.83
N PHE A 83 4.38 5.50 3.90
CA PHE A 83 2.94 5.69 3.76
C PHE A 83 2.17 4.97 4.89
N PRO A 84 2.33 5.40 6.15
CA PRO A 84 1.77 4.69 7.31
C PRO A 84 0.24 4.56 7.28
N ALA A 85 -0.48 5.57 6.77
CA ALA A 85 -1.93 5.53 6.64
C ALA A 85 -2.40 4.51 5.58
N VAL A 86 -1.70 4.46 4.44
CA VAL A 86 -1.95 3.47 3.37
C VAL A 86 -1.66 2.06 3.88
N TYR A 87 -0.52 1.86 4.56
CA TYR A 87 -0.19 0.58 5.18
C TYR A 87 -1.28 0.11 6.14
N ALA A 88 -1.79 0.99 7.01
CA ALA A 88 -2.85 0.65 7.94
C ALA A 88 -4.15 0.21 7.23
N GLN A 89 -4.54 0.88 6.15
CA GLN A 89 -5.70 0.48 5.35
C GLN A 89 -5.48 -0.86 4.64
N LEU A 90 -4.29 -1.09 4.07
CA LEU A 90 -3.94 -2.37 3.44
C LEU A 90 -3.91 -3.52 4.45
N SER A 91 -3.44 -3.28 5.68
CA SER A 91 -3.50 -4.26 6.77
C SER A 91 -4.93 -4.66 7.13
N LEU A 92 -5.85 -3.71 7.18
CA LEU A 92 -7.27 -3.99 7.40
C LEU A 92 -7.89 -4.74 6.21
N TYR A 93 -7.56 -4.31 4.99
CA TYR A 93 -8.07 -4.88 3.75
C TYR A 93 -7.65 -6.34 3.56
N TYR A 94 -6.36 -6.64 3.72
CA TYR A 94 -5.83 -7.99 3.58
C TYR A 94 -5.93 -8.83 4.86
N GLY A 95 -6.23 -8.21 6.02
CA GLY A 95 -6.26 -8.89 7.32
C GLY A 95 -4.89 -9.39 7.79
N LEU A 96 -3.81 -8.73 7.36
CA LEU A 96 -2.42 -9.13 7.59
C LEU A 96 -1.58 -7.96 8.14
N ASP A 97 -0.50 -8.30 8.85
CA ASP A 97 0.53 -7.34 9.26
C ASP A 97 1.93 -7.90 8.93
N PRO A 98 2.36 -7.81 7.66
CA PRO A 98 3.66 -8.34 7.22
C PRO A 98 4.85 -7.64 7.89
N ALA A 99 4.77 -6.34 8.20
CA ALA A 99 5.84 -5.61 8.90
C ALA A 99 6.04 -6.16 10.33
N ALA A 100 4.95 -6.42 11.07
CA ALA A 100 5.06 -7.07 12.37
C ALA A 100 5.63 -8.49 12.27
N GLY A 101 5.23 -9.24 11.23
CA GLY A 101 5.79 -10.55 10.91
C GLY A 101 7.31 -10.49 10.69
N GLU A 102 7.76 -9.55 9.86
CA GLU A 102 9.17 -9.31 9.56
C GLU A 102 9.97 -8.94 10.81
N ALA A 103 9.45 -7.99 11.62
CA ALA A 103 10.09 -7.56 12.86
C ALA A 103 10.25 -8.72 13.87
N ARG A 104 9.26 -9.61 13.95
CA ARG A 104 9.31 -10.81 14.79
C ARG A 104 10.38 -11.79 14.32
N LEU A 105 10.47 -12.05 13.01
CA LEU A 105 11.48 -12.91 12.41
C LEU A 105 12.89 -12.36 12.65
N ARG A 106 13.11 -11.07 12.38
CA ARG A 106 14.40 -10.39 12.64
C ARG A 106 14.80 -10.47 14.12
N SER A 107 13.86 -10.29 15.04
CA SER A 107 14.11 -10.37 16.48
C SER A 107 14.47 -11.80 16.93
N ALA A 108 13.83 -12.82 16.36
CA ALA A 108 14.13 -14.21 16.65
C ALA A 108 15.55 -14.62 16.17
N MET A 109 15.99 -14.12 15.02
CA MET A 109 17.32 -14.40 14.46
C MET A 109 18.47 -13.70 15.21
N ARG A 110 18.19 -12.62 15.94
CA ARG A 110 19.21 -11.84 16.68
C ARG A 110 19.44 -12.30 18.12
N ARG A 111 18.72 -13.30 18.63
CA ARG A 111 18.95 -13.84 19.99
C ARG A 111 20.13 -14.84 19.97
N PRO A 112 21.28 -14.55 20.62
CA PRO A 112 22.32 -15.55 20.78
C PRO A 112 21.86 -16.63 21.78
N LYS A 113 22.34 -17.86 21.57
CA LYS A 113 22.16 -18.99 22.50
C LYS A 113 22.81 -18.73 23.86
#